data_AF-A0A378I674-F1
#
_entry.id   AF-A0A378I674-F1
#
_cell.length_a   1.000
_cell.length_b   1.000
_cell.length_c   1.000
_cell.angle_alpha   90.00
_cell.angle_beta   90.00
_cell.angle_gamma   90.00
#
_symmetry.space_group_name_H-M   'P 1'
#
loop_
_entity.id
_entity.type
_entity.pdbx_description
1 polymer ?
#
loop_
_entity_poly.entity_id
_entity_poly.type
_entity_poly.pdbx_seq_one_letter_code
_entity_poly.pdbx_strand_id
1 'polypeptide(L)'
;MSRTLTEIAQQLKDTNKKVQLIYAFNGSGKTRLSREFKDLIAPKNNDEGAESNLIKVIYYNAFTEDLFYRDNDLKGGTDRKLKIQANAYTRWVLQEQGQDRNAIANFQRYTSDKLTPRFNEEYIIKDTAKKDIKVPAFSEVTFSFERGNEERSENVKISKAEESNFIWSIFYSLIEEVISTLNIAEASERDTDRYNQLEYIFVDDPVSSLDENHLIERQSIWQA
;
A
#
# COMPACT_ATOMS: atom_id res chain seq x y z
N MET A 1 5.47 -27.98 -25.41
CA MET A 1 5.58 -28.43 -24.00
C MET A 1 5.26 -27.23 -23.11
N SER A 2 4.39 -27.40 -22.13
CA SER A 2 4.09 -26.35 -21.15
C SER A 2 5.27 -26.18 -20.19
N ARG A 3 5.77 -24.95 -20.00
CA ARG A 3 6.78 -24.65 -18.98
C ARG A 3 6.20 -24.84 -17.58
N THR A 4 7.01 -25.29 -16.64
CA THR A 4 6.67 -25.36 -15.21
C THR A 4 6.71 -23.96 -14.59
N LEU A 5 6.06 -23.78 -13.43
CA LEU A 5 6.09 -22.50 -12.71
C LEU A 5 7.51 -22.11 -12.28
N THR A 6 8.33 -23.08 -11.88
CA THR A 6 9.73 -22.86 -11.50
C THR A 6 10.57 -22.38 -12.69
N GLU A 7 10.38 -22.96 -13.88
CA GLU A 7 11.05 -22.49 -15.10
C GLU A 7 10.64 -21.07 -15.47
N ILE A 8 9.35 -20.72 -15.28
CA ILE A 8 8.86 -19.36 -15.52
C ILE A 8 9.46 -18.40 -14.47
N ALA A 9 9.48 -18.77 -13.19
CA ALA A 9 10.08 -17.95 -12.13
C ALA A 9 11.56 -17.68 -12.38
N GLN A 10 12.32 -18.71 -12.81
CA GLN A 10 13.73 -18.55 -13.18
C GLN A 10 13.90 -17.61 -14.38
N GLN A 11 13.08 -17.73 -15.42
CA GLN A 11 13.10 -16.81 -16.56
C GLN A 11 12.79 -15.36 -16.17
N LEU A 12 11.86 -15.16 -15.24
CA LEU A 12 11.55 -13.83 -14.71
C LEU A 12 12.69 -13.24 -13.87
N LYS A 13 13.55 -14.08 -13.29
CA LYS A 13 14.73 -13.64 -12.53
C LYS A 13 15.91 -13.34 -13.45
N ASP A 14 16.11 -14.16 -14.47
CA ASP A 14 17.24 -14.06 -15.40
C ASP A 14 17.10 -12.94 -16.43
N THR A 15 15.93 -12.32 -16.50
CA THR A 15 15.68 -11.18 -17.39
C THR A 15 16.33 -9.90 -16.87
N ASN A 16 16.90 -9.11 -17.77
CA ASN A 16 17.49 -7.80 -17.45
C ASN A 16 16.47 -6.65 -17.52
N LYS A 17 15.20 -6.92 -17.19
CA LYS A 17 14.11 -5.94 -17.26
C LYS A 17 13.76 -5.45 -15.87
N LYS A 18 13.78 -4.12 -15.68
CA LYS A 18 13.40 -3.47 -14.41
C LYS A 18 11.92 -3.66 -14.07
N VAL A 19 11.05 -3.66 -15.08
CA VAL A 19 9.60 -3.80 -14.93
C VAL A 19 9.11 -4.94 -15.81
N GLN A 20 8.26 -5.80 -15.25
CA GLN A 20 7.68 -6.94 -15.94
C GLN A 20 6.19 -7.02 -15.63
N LEU A 21 5.36 -7.02 -16.67
CA LEU A 21 3.92 -7.17 -16.57
C LEU A 21 3.50 -8.58 -16.98
N ILE A 22 2.81 -9.29 -16.09
CA ILE A 22 2.45 -10.69 -16.27
C ILE A 22 0.93 -10.83 -16.21
N TYR A 23 0.35 -11.47 -17.22
CA TYR A 23 -1.07 -11.84 -17.25
C TYR A 23 -1.21 -13.35 -17.04
N ALA A 24 -1.98 -13.75 -16.03
CA ALA A 24 -2.30 -15.15 -15.80
C ALA A 24 -3.66 -15.30 -15.09
N PHE A 25 -4.25 -16.50 -15.17
CA PHE A 25 -5.53 -16.80 -14.53
C PHE A 25 -5.46 -16.69 -12.99
N ASN A 26 -6.53 -16.17 -12.38
CA ASN A 26 -6.67 -16.05 -10.93
C ASN A 26 -6.64 -17.44 -10.26
N GLY A 27 -5.99 -17.56 -9.10
CA GLY A 27 -5.95 -18.77 -8.26
C GLY A 27 -5.04 -19.91 -8.74
N SER A 28 -4.72 -20.01 -10.04
CA SER A 28 -3.84 -21.04 -10.59
C SER A 28 -2.51 -20.51 -11.13
N GLY A 29 -2.47 -19.26 -11.61
CA GLY A 29 -1.28 -18.66 -12.23
C GLY A 29 -0.56 -17.66 -11.33
N LYS A 30 -1.13 -16.46 -11.16
CA LYS A 30 -0.46 -15.30 -10.54
C LYS A 30 0.03 -15.56 -9.13
N THR A 31 -0.87 -15.95 -8.23
CA THR A 31 -0.53 -16.18 -6.81
C THR A 31 0.43 -17.35 -6.60
N ARG A 32 0.38 -18.38 -7.46
CA ARG A 32 1.33 -19.50 -7.38
C ARG A 32 2.70 -19.09 -7.91
N LEU A 33 2.74 -18.35 -9.02
CA LEU A 33 3.98 -17.84 -9.61
C LEU A 33 4.69 -16.85 -8.70
N SER A 34 3.97 -15.93 -8.07
CA SER A 34 4.57 -14.99 -7.11
C SER A 34 5.17 -15.70 -5.91
N ARG A 35 4.51 -16.76 -5.41
CA ARG A 35 5.03 -17.60 -4.33
C ARG A 35 6.28 -18.38 -4.75
N GLU A 36 6.27 -19.03 -5.91
CA GLU A 36 7.43 -19.75 -6.45
C GLU A 36 8.62 -18.80 -6.65
N PHE A 37 8.37 -17.60 -7.16
CA PHE A 37 9.40 -16.58 -7.32
C PHE A 37 9.95 -16.12 -5.96
N LYS A 38 9.08 -15.90 -4.97
CA LYS A 38 9.48 -15.55 -3.60
C LYS A 38 10.41 -16.59 -2.99
N ASP A 39 10.03 -17.86 -3.09
CA ASP A 39 10.78 -18.98 -2.52
C ASP A 39 12.15 -19.14 -3.23
N LEU A 40 12.27 -18.68 -4.48
CA LEU A 40 13.50 -18.71 -5.29
C LEU A 40 14.49 -17.55 -4.97
N ILE A 41 14.01 -16.41 -4.49
CA ILE A 41 14.86 -15.25 -4.14
C ILE A 41 15.13 -15.13 -2.63
N ALA A 42 14.21 -15.62 -1.82
CA ALA A 42 14.28 -15.63 -0.36
C ALA A 42 13.78 -16.99 0.16
N PRO A 43 14.55 -18.08 -0.05
CA PRO A 43 14.20 -19.38 0.48
C PRO A 43 14.06 -19.31 2.00
N LYS A 44 13.03 -19.97 2.54
CA LYS A 44 12.77 -20.03 3.98
C LYS A 44 13.86 -20.82 4.70
N ASN A 45 15.01 -20.20 4.96
CA ASN A 45 15.98 -20.74 5.90
C ASN A 45 15.50 -20.40 7.32
N ASN A 46 15.29 -21.43 8.13
CA ASN A 46 14.70 -21.38 9.48
C ASN A 46 15.60 -20.72 10.56
N ASP A 47 16.72 -20.08 10.21
CA ASP A 47 17.74 -19.65 11.19
C ASP A 47 18.10 -18.16 11.19
N GLU A 48 17.44 -17.33 10.38
CA GLU A 48 17.61 -15.87 10.49
C GLU A 48 16.28 -15.21 10.88
N GLY A 49 16.32 -14.50 12.00
CA GLY A 49 15.18 -13.85 12.62
C GLY A 49 14.30 -13.14 11.59
N ALA A 50 12.99 -13.23 11.80
CA ALA A 50 11.92 -12.75 10.91
C ALA A 50 12.05 -11.28 10.43
N GLU A 51 13.01 -10.52 10.94
CA GLU A 51 13.32 -9.15 10.57
C GLU A 51 14.33 -9.03 9.40
N SER A 52 15.23 -9.99 9.16
CA SER A 52 16.18 -9.92 8.01
C SER A 52 15.53 -10.33 6.68
N ASN A 53 14.57 -11.25 6.73
CA ASN A 53 13.83 -11.73 5.55
C ASN A 53 12.77 -10.73 5.03
N LEU A 54 12.50 -9.65 5.76
CA LEU A 54 11.49 -8.65 5.41
C LEU A 54 11.93 -7.65 4.33
N ILE A 55 13.21 -7.62 3.94
CA ILE A 55 13.72 -6.51 3.12
C ILE A 55 13.89 -6.85 1.64
N LYS A 56 14.04 -8.12 1.25
CA LYS A 56 14.27 -8.45 -0.17
C LYS A 56 13.10 -8.19 -1.09
N VAL A 57 11.87 -8.21 -0.55
CA VAL A 57 10.65 -8.18 -1.35
C VAL A 57 9.51 -7.45 -0.66
N ILE A 58 8.91 -6.48 -1.35
CA ILE A 58 7.67 -5.83 -0.92
C ILE A 58 6.49 -6.39 -1.74
N TYR A 59 5.35 -6.61 -1.08
CA TYR A 59 4.12 -7.10 -1.71
C TYR A 59 2.96 -6.12 -1.55
N TYR A 60 2.26 -5.87 -2.65
CA TYR A 60 0.89 -5.38 -2.65
C TYR A 60 -0.04 -6.46 -3.16
N ASN A 61 -1.05 -6.80 -2.36
CA ASN A 61 -2.12 -7.73 -2.71
C ASN A 61 -3.35 -7.46 -1.84
N ALA A 62 -4.38 -8.31 -1.97
CA ALA A 62 -5.59 -8.21 -1.15
C ALA A 62 -5.33 -8.20 0.36
N PHE A 63 -4.30 -8.89 0.87
CA PHE A 63 -3.96 -8.84 2.30
C PHE A 63 -3.49 -7.46 2.74
N THR A 64 -2.80 -6.72 1.86
CA THR A 64 -2.41 -5.33 2.11
C THR A 64 -3.66 -4.42 2.16
N GLU A 65 -4.65 -4.67 1.31
CA GLU A 65 -5.93 -3.96 1.35
C GLU A 65 -6.73 -4.29 2.62
N ASP A 66 -6.74 -5.54 3.06
CA ASP A 66 -7.45 -6.00 4.26
C ASP A 66 -6.91 -5.41 5.57
N LEU A 67 -5.72 -4.79 5.55
CA LEU A 67 -5.23 -3.96 6.66
C LEU A 67 -6.13 -2.74 6.92
N PHE A 68 -6.94 -2.37 5.94
CA PHE A 68 -7.85 -1.24 6.00
C PHE A 68 -9.29 -1.75 6.00
N TYR A 69 -10.08 -1.32 6.97
CA TYR A 69 -11.47 -1.75 7.09
C TYR A 69 -12.36 -0.61 7.56
N ARG A 70 -13.59 -0.58 7.03
CA ARG A 70 -14.54 0.48 7.38
C ARG A 70 -15.13 0.22 8.76
N ASP A 71 -15.07 1.22 9.63
CA ASP A 71 -15.87 1.24 10.85
C ASP A 71 -17.27 1.76 10.49
N ASN A 72 -18.22 0.84 10.31
CA ASN A 72 -19.61 1.20 10.10
C ASN A 72 -20.28 1.32 11.46
N ASP A 73 -20.13 2.47 12.12
CA ASP A 73 -20.94 2.74 13.30
C ASP A 73 -22.42 2.83 12.89
N LEU A 74 -23.14 1.74 13.12
CA LEU A 74 -24.55 1.54 12.78
C LEU A 74 -25.48 2.43 13.61
N LYS A 75 -25.00 3.04 14.71
CA LYS A 75 -25.87 3.72 15.68
C LYS A 75 -26.00 5.23 15.49
N GLY A 76 -25.04 5.90 14.83
CA GLY A 76 -25.04 7.36 14.71
C GLY A 76 -24.92 7.92 13.30
N GLY A 77 -24.38 7.16 12.33
CA GLY A 77 -24.20 7.62 10.95
C GLY A 77 -23.21 8.78 10.75
N THR A 78 -22.61 9.31 11.83
CA THR A 78 -21.75 10.50 11.87
C THR A 78 -20.24 10.21 11.90
N ASP A 79 -19.83 9.02 12.36
CA ASP A 79 -18.40 8.68 12.56
C ASP A 79 -17.90 7.72 11.48
N ARG A 80 -17.99 8.14 10.21
CA ARG A 80 -17.52 7.35 9.07
C ARG A 80 -16.00 7.43 8.97
N LYS A 81 -15.33 6.35 9.37
CA LYS A 81 -13.87 6.24 9.34
C LYS A 81 -13.39 4.93 8.74
N LEU A 82 -12.24 4.99 8.08
CA LEU A 82 -11.46 3.84 7.66
C LEU A 82 -10.44 3.55 8.75
N LYS A 83 -10.51 2.37 9.36
CA LYS A 83 -9.56 1.92 10.37
C LYS A 83 -8.41 1.17 9.74
N ILE A 84 -7.24 1.31 10.36
CA ILE A 84 -6.00 0.67 9.96
C ILE A 84 -5.64 -0.34 11.04
N GLN A 85 -5.53 -1.62 10.67
CA GLN A 85 -5.04 -2.65 11.58
C GLN A 85 -3.59 -2.33 11.98
N ALA A 86 -3.26 -2.50 13.26
CA ALA A 86 -1.89 -2.29 13.73
C ALA A 86 -0.95 -3.30 13.06
N ASN A 87 0.02 -2.81 12.29
CA ASN A 87 1.02 -3.63 11.64
C ASN A 87 2.32 -2.83 11.44
N ALA A 88 3.44 -3.53 11.26
CA ALA A 88 4.74 -2.91 11.09
C ALA A 88 4.81 -2.05 9.82
N TYR A 89 4.15 -2.48 8.74
CA TYR A 89 4.17 -1.81 7.45
C TYR A 89 3.53 -0.41 7.50
N THR A 90 2.28 -0.28 7.94
CA THR A 90 1.59 1.03 7.97
C THR A 90 2.21 1.98 8.99
N ARG A 91 2.67 1.45 10.13
CA ARG A 91 3.42 2.23 11.11
C ARG A 91 4.67 2.83 10.47
N TRP A 92 5.45 2.00 9.79
CA TRP A 92 6.70 2.44 9.21
C TRP A 92 6.49 3.43 8.05
N VAL A 93 5.56 3.16 7.11
CA VAL A 93 5.24 4.08 6.01
C VAL A 93 4.69 5.42 6.50
N LEU A 94 3.71 5.40 7.42
CA LEU A 94 2.99 6.62 7.81
C LEU A 94 3.69 7.40 8.93
N GLN A 95 4.29 6.72 9.91
CA GLN A 95 4.87 7.36 11.10
C GLN A 95 6.39 7.54 10.99
N GLU A 96 7.12 6.52 10.52
CA GLU A 96 8.59 6.59 10.47
C GLU A 96 9.08 7.29 9.20
N GLN A 97 8.44 7.05 8.06
CA GLN A 97 8.80 7.68 6.78
C GLN A 97 7.99 8.96 6.46
N GLY A 98 6.92 9.24 7.22
CA GLY A 98 6.11 10.45 7.02
C GLY A 98 5.44 10.55 5.65
N GLN A 99 5.03 9.42 5.06
CA GLN A 99 4.46 9.37 3.71
C GLN A 99 2.98 9.77 3.65
N ASP A 100 2.39 10.27 4.74
CA ASP A 100 0.98 10.65 4.81
C ASP A 100 0.62 11.74 3.80
N ARG A 101 1.46 12.78 3.66
CA ARG A 101 1.25 13.87 2.70
C ARG A 101 1.37 13.40 1.26
N ASN A 102 2.35 12.54 0.97
CA ASN A 102 2.54 11.98 -0.37
C ASN A 102 1.38 11.04 -0.74
N ALA A 103 0.91 10.23 0.21
CA ALA A 103 -0.27 9.40 0.03
C ALA A 103 -1.53 10.23 -0.27
N ILE A 104 -1.74 11.34 0.45
CA ILE A 104 -2.84 12.28 0.19
C ILE A 104 -2.73 12.89 -1.21
N ALA A 105 -1.54 13.40 -1.59
CA ALA A 105 -1.32 14.00 -2.90
C ALA A 105 -1.56 13.00 -4.04
N ASN A 106 -1.04 11.78 -3.89
CA ASN A 106 -1.26 10.70 -4.86
C ASN A 106 -2.73 10.30 -4.94
N PHE A 107 -3.42 10.21 -3.81
CA PHE A 107 -4.86 9.93 -3.79
C PHE A 107 -5.67 10.99 -4.53
N GLN A 108 -5.43 12.27 -4.24
CA GLN A 108 -6.12 13.38 -4.89
C GLN A 108 -5.84 13.44 -6.39
N ARG A 109 -4.60 13.12 -6.80
CA ARG A 109 -4.21 13.04 -8.22
C ARG A 109 -5.02 12.01 -9.01
N TYR A 110 -5.34 10.87 -8.41
CA TYR A 110 -6.07 9.77 -9.06
C TYR A 110 -7.57 9.73 -8.73
N THR A 111 -8.09 10.70 -7.98
CA THR A 111 -9.52 10.80 -7.64
C THR A 111 -10.06 12.21 -7.84
N SER A 112 -9.98 13.05 -6.82
CA SER A 112 -10.35 14.46 -6.86
C SER A 112 -9.48 15.24 -5.88
N ASP A 113 -8.99 16.39 -6.33
CA ASP A 113 -8.32 17.41 -5.53
C ASP A 113 -9.16 17.94 -4.35
N LYS A 114 -10.49 17.77 -4.39
CA LYS A 114 -11.42 18.22 -3.35
C LYS A 114 -11.69 17.20 -2.26
N LEU A 115 -11.32 15.93 -2.46
CA LEU A 115 -11.52 14.86 -1.50
C LEU A 115 -10.22 14.64 -0.71
N THR A 116 -10.20 15.06 0.54
CA THR A 116 -8.99 15.08 1.37
C THR A 116 -9.08 14.03 2.49
N PRO A 117 -8.22 12.99 2.47
CA PRO A 117 -8.04 12.09 3.61
C PRO A 117 -7.35 12.81 4.77
N ARG A 118 -7.74 12.48 6.01
CA ARG A 118 -7.14 12.99 7.24
C ARG A 118 -6.89 11.84 8.21
N PHE A 119 -5.61 11.61 8.50
CA PHE A 119 -5.19 10.70 9.57
C PHE A 119 -5.47 11.30 10.95
N ASN A 120 -5.84 10.46 11.91
CA ASN A 120 -6.06 10.89 13.28
C ASN A 120 -4.73 11.13 14.01
N GLU A 121 -4.73 12.13 14.89
CA GLU A 121 -3.74 12.24 15.97
C GLU A 121 -4.06 11.23 17.09
N GLU A 122 -3.15 11.06 18.03
CA GLU A 122 -3.38 10.25 19.21
C GLU A 122 -4.46 10.89 20.10
N TYR A 123 -5.48 10.11 20.51
CA TYR A 123 -6.54 10.59 21.40
C TYR A 123 -7.07 9.51 22.33
N ILE A 124 -7.81 9.91 23.37
CA ILE A 124 -8.37 8.99 24.38
C ILE A 124 -9.89 8.99 24.28
N ILE A 125 -10.48 7.79 24.22
CA ILE A 125 -11.92 7.58 24.32
C ILE A 125 -12.25 6.75 25.55
N LYS A 126 -13.50 6.82 26.01
CA LYS A 126 -13.98 5.96 27.10
C LYS A 126 -14.76 4.79 26.55
N ASP A 127 -14.45 3.59 27.02
CA ASP A 127 -15.27 2.40 26.75
C ASP A 127 -16.61 2.48 27.50
N THR A 128 -17.51 1.57 27.16
CA THR A 128 -18.75 1.22 27.88
C THR A 128 -18.56 1.08 29.39
N ALA A 129 -17.39 0.61 29.85
CA ALA A 129 -17.02 0.52 31.26
C ALA A 129 -16.40 1.81 31.85
N LYS A 130 -16.45 2.94 31.14
CA LYS A 130 -15.81 4.24 31.47
C LYS A 130 -14.29 4.17 31.65
N LYS A 131 -13.64 3.14 31.09
CA LYS A 131 -12.19 3.00 31.08
C LYS A 131 -11.60 3.77 29.90
N ASP A 132 -10.50 4.46 30.14
CA ASP A 132 -9.75 5.17 29.12
C ASP A 132 -9.09 4.17 28.15
N ILE A 133 -9.39 4.31 26.86
CA ILE A 133 -8.79 3.59 25.74
C ILE A 133 -8.02 4.60 24.91
N LYS A 134 -6.74 4.31 24.69
CA LYS A 134 -5.85 5.09 23.85
C LYS A 134 -6.03 4.68 22.39
N VAL A 135 -6.44 5.61 21.53
CA VAL A 135 -6.48 5.45 20.07
C VAL A 135 -5.15 5.99 19.52
N PRO A 136 -4.31 5.14 18.91
CA PRO A 136 -3.00 5.57 18.42
C PRO A 136 -3.13 6.49 17.20
N ALA A 137 -2.15 7.37 17.00
CA ALA A 137 -2.06 8.16 15.77
C ALA A 137 -1.95 7.25 14.53
N PHE A 138 -2.46 7.73 13.39
CA PHE A 138 -2.46 6.98 12.12
C PHE A 138 -3.14 5.60 12.19
N SER A 139 -4.17 5.45 13.04
CA SER A 139 -4.98 4.23 13.12
C SER A 139 -6.36 4.39 12.49
N GLU A 140 -6.77 5.62 12.19
CA GLU A 140 -8.05 5.96 11.62
C GLU A 140 -7.86 7.06 10.56
N VAL A 141 -8.65 6.97 9.49
CA VAL A 141 -8.69 7.95 8.40
C VAL A 141 -10.12 8.40 8.19
N THR A 142 -10.30 9.71 8.18
CA THR A 142 -11.56 10.38 7.81
C THR A 142 -11.39 11.07 6.47
N PHE A 143 -12.48 11.34 5.77
CA PHE A 143 -12.46 12.01 4.48
C PHE A 143 -13.30 13.27 4.55
N SER A 144 -12.78 14.38 4.03
CA SER A 144 -13.51 15.63 3.93
C SER A 144 -13.58 16.11 2.49
N PHE A 145 -14.67 16.78 2.14
CA PHE A 145 -14.83 17.41 0.83
C PHE A 145 -14.72 18.93 0.97
N GLU A 146 -13.81 19.53 0.21
CA GLU A 146 -13.64 20.99 0.13
C GLU A 146 -14.45 21.53 -1.05
N ARG A 147 -15.49 22.33 -0.76
CA ARG A 147 -16.23 23.06 -1.80
C ARG A 147 -15.63 24.46 -1.94
N GLY A 148 -15.67 25.00 -3.16
CA GLY A 148 -15.14 26.35 -3.47
C GLY A 148 -15.83 27.51 -2.74
N ASN A 149 -16.84 27.24 -1.90
CA ASN A 149 -17.55 28.22 -1.08
C ASN A 149 -17.23 28.07 0.43
N GLU A 150 -16.03 27.59 0.79
CA GLU A 150 -15.55 27.43 2.19
C GLU A 150 -16.33 26.42 3.06
N GLU A 151 -17.46 25.88 2.58
CA GLU A 151 -18.18 24.79 3.25
C GLU A 151 -17.40 23.48 3.15
N ARG A 152 -16.80 23.07 4.26
CA ARG A 152 -16.16 21.77 4.43
C ARG A 152 -17.18 20.74 4.91
N SER A 153 -17.41 19.71 4.13
CA SER A 153 -18.16 18.53 4.58
C SER A 153 -17.19 17.54 5.21
N GLU A 154 -17.29 17.31 6.51
CA GLU A 154 -16.45 16.32 7.22
C GLU A 154 -17.10 14.91 7.21
N ASN A 155 -16.29 13.88 7.45
CA ASN A 155 -16.71 12.46 7.53
C ASN A 155 -17.53 11.96 6.33
N VAL A 156 -17.11 12.34 5.12
CA VAL A 156 -17.77 11.98 3.87
C VAL A 156 -17.58 10.49 3.56
N LYS A 157 -18.64 9.85 3.04
CA LYS A 157 -18.55 8.47 2.56
C LYS A 157 -17.86 8.44 1.21
N ILE A 158 -16.84 7.62 1.11
CA ILE A 158 -16.18 7.27 -0.15
C ILE A 158 -16.74 5.96 -0.72
N SER A 159 -16.66 5.82 -2.03
CA SER A 159 -16.91 4.59 -2.79
C SER A 159 -15.85 3.52 -2.49
N LYS A 160 -16.11 2.27 -2.86
CA LYS A 160 -15.12 1.20 -2.72
C LYS A 160 -13.91 1.44 -3.64
N ALA A 161 -14.14 2.02 -4.82
CA ALA A 161 -13.09 2.40 -5.75
C ALA A 161 -12.16 3.45 -5.15
N GLU A 162 -12.70 4.52 -4.55
CA GLU A 162 -11.91 5.53 -3.84
C GLU A 162 -11.17 4.94 -2.63
N GLU A 163 -11.78 4.01 -1.91
CA GLU A 163 -11.12 3.31 -0.79
C GLU A 163 -9.90 2.52 -1.27
N SER A 164 -10.05 1.69 -2.30
CA SER A 164 -8.92 0.96 -2.90
C SER A 164 -7.87 1.90 -3.49
N ASN A 165 -8.29 3.02 -4.11
CA ASN A 165 -7.37 4.06 -4.59
C ASN A 165 -6.56 4.69 -3.46
N PHE A 166 -7.19 4.99 -2.32
CA PHE A 166 -6.51 5.55 -1.16
C PHE A 166 -5.46 4.57 -0.61
N ILE A 167 -5.82 3.30 -0.46
CA ILE A 167 -4.88 2.27 -0.01
C ILE A 167 -3.72 2.11 -0.99
N TRP A 168 -4.02 2.09 -2.30
CA TRP A 168 -2.99 2.10 -3.33
C TRP A 168 -2.07 3.31 -3.22
N SER A 169 -2.61 4.51 -2.97
CA SER A 169 -1.79 5.72 -2.84
C SER A 169 -0.80 5.66 -1.68
N ILE A 170 -1.16 5.02 -0.56
CA ILE A 170 -0.23 4.76 0.55
C ILE A 170 0.90 3.83 0.10
N PHE A 171 0.57 2.75 -0.62
CA PHE A 171 1.57 1.84 -1.14
C PHE A 171 2.44 2.48 -2.23
N TYR A 172 1.84 3.30 -3.08
CA TYR A 172 2.55 3.96 -4.17
C TYR A 172 3.52 5.02 -3.64
N SER A 173 3.17 5.78 -2.60
CA SER A 173 4.14 6.67 -1.92
C SER A 173 5.34 5.92 -1.36
N LEU A 174 5.16 4.68 -0.90
CA LEU A 174 6.27 3.84 -0.51
C LEU A 174 7.14 3.43 -1.72
N ILE A 175 6.54 3.05 -2.85
CA ILE A 175 7.31 2.73 -4.06
C ILE A 175 8.16 3.94 -4.49
N GLU A 176 7.59 5.14 -4.47
CA GLU A 176 8.30 6.38 -4.80
C GLU A 176 9.49 6.62 -3.86
N GLU A 177 9.29 6.45 -2.55
CA GLU A 177 10.34 6.57 -1.54
C GLU A 177 11.48 5.57 -1.74
N VAL A 178 11.12 4.31 -2.00
CA VAL A 178 12.06 3.22 -2.29
C VAL A 178 12.90 3.54 -3.51
N ILE A 179 12.25 3.94 -4.61
CA ILE A 179 12.93 4.26 -5.88
C ILE A 179 13.84 5.48 -5.69
N SER A 180 13.34 6.53 -5.02
CA SER A 180 14.11 7.74 -4.70
C SER A 180 15.39 7.38 -3.94
N THR A 181 15.26 6.59 -2.87
CA THR A 181 16.39 6.17 -2.04
C THR A 181 17.38 5.29 -2.82
N LEU A 182 16.89 4.30 -3.58
CA LEU A 182 17.76 3.36 -4.32
C LEU A 182 18.43 3.98 -5.55
N ASN A 183 17.91 5.10 -6.06
CA ASN A 183 18.54 5.86 -7.13
C ASN A 183 19.77 6.66 -6.65
N ILE A 184 19.95 6.84 -5.33
CA ILE A 184 21.19 7.42 -4.78
C ILE A 184 22.29 6.36 -4.90
N ALA A 185 23.33 6.68 -5.67
CA ALA A 185 24.41 5.75 -6.01
C ALA A 185 25.21 5.32 -4.77
N GLU A 186 25.58 6.28 -3.92
CA GLU A 186 26.37 6.03 -2.72
C GLU A 186 25.45 5.64 -1.54
N ALA A 187 25.59 4.41 -1.05
CA ALA A 187 24.74 3.90 0.03
C ALA A 187 24.88 4.71 1.33
N SER A 188 26.00 5.39 1.55
CA SER A 188 26.24 6.27 2.69
C SER A 188 25.51 7.62 2.62
N GLU A 189 25.01 8.01 1.43
CA GLU A 189 24.27 9.25 1.22
C GLU A 189 22.75 9.04 1.25
N ARG A 190 22.29 7.80 1.46
CA ARG A 190 20.87 7.45 1.58
C ARG A 190 20.33 7.83 2.94
N ASP A 191 19.10 8.36 2.97
CA ASP A 191 18.39 8.69 4.22
C ASP A 191 18.06 7.45 5.07
N THR A 192 18.01 6.27 4.44
CA THR A 192 17.84 4.99 5.12
C THR A 192 18.58 3.85 4.43
N ASP A 193 19.11 2.92 5.21
CA ASP A 193 19.71 1.67 4.74
C ASP A 193 18.70 0.53 4.57
N ARG A 194 17.47 0.72 5.06
CA ARG A 194 16.42 -0.31 5.10
C ARG A 194 16.00 -0.83 3.74
N TYR A 195 16.25 -0.11 2.65
CA TYR A 195 15.95 -0.58 1.29
C TYR A 195 17.14 -1.21 0.60
N ASN A 196 18.34 -1.15 1.15
CA ASN A 196 19.56 -1.54 0.45
C ASN A 196 19.56 -3.01 0.01
N GLN A 197 18.78 -3.86 0.69
CA GLN A 197 18.63 -5.27 0.36
C GLN A 197 17.35 -5.58 -0.45
N LEU A 198 16.54 -4.57 -0.79
CA LEU A 198 15.33 -4.73 -1.57
C LEU A 198 15.68 -4.99 -3.03
N GLU A 199 15.22 -6.14 -3.54
CA GLU A 199 15.47 -6.59 -4.89
C GLU A 199 14.21 -6.50 -5.77
N TYR A 200 13.02 -6.74 -5.19
CA TYR A 200 11.77 -6.84 -5.95
C TYR A 200 10.57 -6.19 -5.25
N ILE A 201 9.66 -5.63 -6.05
CA ILE A 201 8.33 -5.21 -5.63
C ILE A 201 7.31 -6.02 -6.44
N PHE A 202 6.47 -6.80 -5.76
CA PHE A 202 5.36 -7.51 -6.37
C PHE A 202 4.06 -6.78 -6.13
N VAL A 203 3.30 -6.64 -7.21
CA VAL A 203 1.98 -6.01 -7.18
C VAL A 203 0.99 -6.98 -7.83
N ASP A 204 0.14 -7.61 -7.00
CA ASP A 204 -0.91 -8.53 -7.42
C ASP A 204 -2.26 -7.82 -7.42
N ASP A 205 -2.90 -7.79 -8.58
CA ASP A 205 -4.20 -7.16 -8.83
C ASP A 205 -4.39 -5.80 -8.14
N PRO A 206 -3.54 -4.78 -8.44
CA PRO A 206 -3.56 -3.48 -7.74
C PRO A 206 -4.85 -2.67 -7.91
N VAL A 207 -5.76 -3.16 -8.75
CA VAL A 207 -6.84 -2.40 -9.37
C VAL A 207 -8.05 -3.31 -9.61
N SER A 208 -8.53 -4.01 -8.58
CA SER A 208 -9.77 -4.79 -8.73
C SER A 208 -11.03 -3.92 -8.90
N SER A 209 -10.92 -2.60 -8.69
CA SER A 209 -12.08 -1.69 -8.69
C SER A 209 -11.84 -0.28 -9.25
N LEU A 210 -10.76 0.01 -9.98
CA LEU A 210 -10.65 1.32 -10.66
C LEU A 210 -11.26 1.26 -12.03
N ASP A 211 -12.17 2.19 -12.23
CA ASP A 211 -12.81 2.56 -13.48
C ASP A 211 -11.85 2.44 -14.68
N GLU A 212 -12.31 1.82 -15.76
CA GLU A 212 -11.54 1.49 -16.97
C GLU A 212 -10.77 2.69 -17.55
N ASN A 213 -11.22 3.92 -17.23
CA ASN A 213 -10.66 5.19 -17.69
C ASN A 213 -9.24 5.50 -17.15
N HIS A 214 -8.86 5.01 -15.96
CA HIS A 214 -7.55 5.35 -15.33
C HIS A 214 -6.46 4.29 -15.55
N LEU A 215 -6.80 3.13 -16.13
CA LEU A 215 -5.81 2.10 -16.47
C LEU A 215 -4.84 2.56 -17.58
N ILE A 216 -5.27 3.49 -18.43
CA ILE A 216 -4.50 3.98 -19.58
C ILE A 216 -3.36 4.92 -19.14
N GLU A 217 -3.57 5.77 -18.13
CA GLU A 217 -2.53 6.71 -17.64
C GLU A 217 -1.36 5.98 -16.95
N ARG A 218 -1.61 4.79 -16.38
CA ARG A 218 -0.56 3.98 -15.76
C ARG A 218 0.41 3.36 -16.76
N GLN A 219 0.00 3.07 -18.00
CA GLN A 219 0.92 2.51 -19.01
C GLN A 219 2.09 3.46 -19.32
N SER A 220 1.88 4.78 -19.19
CA SER A 220 2.91 5.79 -19.40
C SER A 220 3.95 5.87 -18.28
N ILE A 221 3.60 5.53 -17.04
CA ILE A 221 4.49 5.66 -15.88
C ILE A 221 5.53 4.52 -15.83
N TRP A 222 5.16 3.32 -16.30
CA TRP A 222 6.04 2.14 -16.29
C TRP A 222 6.99 2.04 -17.50
N GLN A 223 7.03 3.06 -18.36
CA GLN A 223 7.88 3.14 -19.56
C GLN A 223 9.13 4.02 -19.38
N ALA A 224 9.30 4.69 -18.23
CA ALA A 224 10.46 5.52 -17.91
C ALA A 224 11.45 4.78 -16.99
#